data_AF-A0A5P0JI90-F1
#
_entry.id   AF-A0A5P0JI90-F1
#
_cell.length_a   1.000
_cell.length_b   1.000
_cell.length_c   1.000
_cell.angle_alpha   90.00
_cell.angle_beta   90.00
_cell.angle_gamma   90.00
#
_symmetry.space_group_name_H-M   'P 1'
#
loop_
_entity.id
_entity.type
_entity.pdbx_description
1 polymer ?
#
loop_
_entity_poly.entity_id
_entity_poly.type
_entity_poly.pdbx_seq_one_letter_code
_entity_poly.pdbx_strand_id
1 'polypeptide(L)'
;QVLENPLQRSDNHFLDELVRKQQASQDGKPRQGALYFVSFSIPEEGLKRMLGETRHYGIPATLRGMVNNDLKTTAEAVLSLVKDGATDGVQIDPTLFSQYGIRSVPALVVFCSQGYDIIRGNLRVGQALEKVAATGDCRQVAHDLLAGKGDSGK
;
A
#
# COMPACT_ATOMS: atom_id res chain seq x y z
N GLN A 1 31.50 32.14 36.73
CA GLN A 1 32.12 31.51 35.56
C GLN A 1 31.28 30.28 35.25
N VAL A 2 30.58 30.29 34.11
CA VAL A 2 29.70 29.20 33.70
C VAL A 2 30.58 28.17 32.99
N LEU A 3 30.67 26.96 33.53
CA LEU A 3 31.40 25.85 32.90
C LEU A 3 30.69 25.48 31.60
N GLU A 4 31.37 25.65 30.47
CA GLU A 4 30.92 25.17 29.17
C GLU A 4 30.98 23.63 29.15
N ASN A 5 29.85 23.00 28.85
CA ASN A 5 29.69 21.55 28.78
C ASN A 5 30.21 21.03 27.40
N PRO A 6 31.30 20.24 27.33
CA PRO A 6 32.01 19.97 26.07
C PRO A 6 31.33 18.97 25.12
N LEU A 7 30.06 18.58 25.31
CA LEU A 7 29.46 17.45 24.59
C LEU A 7 28.47 17.80 23.46
N GLN A 8 28.25 19.07 23.12
CA GLN A 8 27.15 19.44 22.21
C GLN A 8 27.44 19.40 20.70
N ARG A 9 28.64 19.01 20.25
CA ARG A 9 29.01 19.11 18.82
C ARG A 9 28.85 17.81 18.02
N SER A 10 29.02 16.64 18.64
CA SER A 10 28.88 15.33 17.99
C SER A 10 27.42 14.96 17.70
N ASP A 11 26.50 15.43 18.54
CA ASP A 11 25.09 15.06 18.47
C ASP A 11 24.41 15.64 17.24
N ASN A 12 24.76 16.87 16.84
CA ASN A 12 24.15 17.52 15.68
C ASN A 12 24.52 16.83 14.36
N HIS A 13 25.75 16.33 14.22
CA HIS A 13 26.17 15.61 13.01
C HIS A 13 25.48 14.25 12.88
N PHE A 14 25.29 13.55 13.99
CA PHE A 14 24.57 12.28 14.01
C PHE A 14 23.08 12.48 13.71
N LEU A 15 22.46 13.53 14.25
CA LEU A 15 21.08 13.91 13.95
C LEU A 15 20.91 14.30 12.48
N ASP A 16 21.84 15.07 11.90
CA ASP A 16 21.82 15.43 10.48
C ASP A 16 21.98 14.20 9.57
N GLU A 17 22.81 13.22 9.96
CA GLU A 17 22.98 11.98 9.22
C GLU A 17 21.72 11.10 9.29
N LEU A 18 21.07 11.03 10.45
CA LEU A 18 19.77 10.37 10.62
C LEU A 18 18.68 11.04 9.79
N VAL A 19 18.60 12.37 9.79
CA VAL A 19 17.63 13.14 9.01
C VAL A 19 17.86 12.95 7.51
N ARG A 20 19.11 12.97 7.04
CA ARG A 20 19.45 12.68 5.63
C ARG A 20 19.12 11.25 5.24
N LYS A 21 19.40 10.26 6.09
CA LYS A 21 19.01 8.86 5.84
C LYS A 21 17.49 8.71 5.83
N GLN A 22 16.76 9.38 6.71
CA GLN A 22 15.28 9.37 6.72
C GLN A 22 14.70 10.05 5.47
N GLN A 23 15.26 11.17 5.03
CA GLN A 23 14.82 11.90 3.82
C GLN A 23 15.11 11.10 2.55
N ALA A 24 16.29 10.49 2.42
CA ALA A 24 16.61 9.60 1.30
C ALA A 24 15.70 8.34 1.29
N SER A 25 15.28 7.87 2.47
CA SER A 25 14.30 6.78 2.60
C SER A 25 12.86 7.21 2.27
N GLN A 26 12.55 8.51 2.32
CA GLN A 26 11.23 9.05 1.95
C GLN A 26 11.14 9.43 0.47
N ASP A 27 12.26 9.78 -0.18
CA ASP A 27 12.33 10.00 -1.63
C ASP A 27 12.17 8.72 -2.47
N GLY A 28 12.21 7.54 -1.83
CA GLY A 28 12.05 6.23 -2.48
C GLY A 28 10.63 5.66 -2.44
N LYS A 29 9.63 6.34 -1.86
CA LYS A 29 8.24 5.87 -1.97
C LYS A 29 7.72 6.18 -3.37
N PRO A 30 7.13 5.20 -4.09
CA PRO A 30 6.58 5.46 -5.41
C PRO A 30 5.59 6.63 -5.33
N ARG A 31 5.86 7.70 -6.09
CA ARG A 31 4.98 8.88 -6.19
C ARG A 31 3.68 8.57 -6.95
N GLN A 32 3.57 7.36 -7.49
CA GLN A 32 2.43 6.87 -8.25
C GLN A 32 2.31 5.35 -8.12
N GLY A 33 1.09 4.82 -8.22
CA GLY A 33 0.85 3.39 -8.13
C GLY A 33 -0.60 3.08 -7.83
N ALA A 34 -0.86 1.90 -7.29
CA ALA A 34 -2.19 1.51 -6.86
C ALA A 34 -2.16 0.72 -5.56
N LEU A 35 -3.29 0.74 -4.84
CA LEU A 35 -3.54 -0.02 -3.63
C LEU A 35 -4.93 -0.66 -3.73
N TYR A 36 -5.04 -1.92 -3.32
CA TYR A 36 -6.32 -2.63 -3.31
C TYR A 36 -6.79 -2.90 -1.88
N PHE A 37 -7.95 -2.39 -1.50
CA PHE A 37 -8.44 -2.46 -0.13
C PHE A 37 -9.44 -3.60 0.04
N VAL A 38 -9.18 -4.47 1.02
CA VAL A 38 -10.01 -5.65 1.34
C VAL A 38 -10.21 -5.77 2.86
N SER A 39 -11.10 -6.67 3.30
CA SER A 39 -11.28 -7.00 4.72
C SER A 39 -11.69 -8.46 4.91
N PHE A 40 -11.54 -8.97 6.14
CA PHE A 40 -12.01 -10.31 6.52
C PHE A 40 -13.53 -10.49 6.58
N SER A 41 -14.32 -9.43 6.37
CA SER A 41 -15.77 -9.60 6.17
C SER A 41 -16.10 -10.22 4.81
N ILE A 42 -15.12 -10.27 3.89
CA ILE A 42 -15.21 -11.00 2.62
C ILE A 42 -14.89 -12.47 2.90
N PRO A 43 -15.68 -13.44 2.38
CA PRO A 43 -15.37 -14.86 2.51
C PRO A 43 -13.97 -15.21 1.98
N GLU A 44 -13.31 -16.19 2.60
CA GLU A 44 -11.93 -16.60 2.29
C GLU A 44 -11.72 -16.88 0.79
N GLU A 45 -12.64 -17.60 0.16
CA GLU A 45 -12.61 -17.87 -1.29
C GLU A 45 -12.65 -16.59 -2.14
N GLY A 46 -13.39 -15.58 -1.69
CA GLY A 46 -13.42 -14.26 -2.31
C GLY A 46 -12.09 -13.54 -2.16
N LEU A 47 -11.51 -13.57 -0.96
CA LEU A 47 -10.20 -12.98 -0.68
C LEU A 47 -9.09 -13.61 -1.52
N LYS A 48 -9.00 -14.95 -1.56
CA LYS A 48 -8.00 -15.66 -2.36
C LYS A 48 -8.03 -15.26 -3.83
N ARG A 49 -9.23 -15.17 -4.43
CA ARG A 49 -9.39 -14.72 -5.82
C ARG A 49 -8.95 -13.27 -6.00
N MET A 50 -9.37 -12.36 -5.12
CA MET A 50 -9.00 -10.95 -5.20
C MET A 50 -7.49 -10.76 -5.06
N LEU A 51 -6.85 -11.43 -4.09
CA LEU A 51 -5.41 -11.37 -3.88
C LEU A 51 -4.61 -11.96 -5.05
N GLY A 52 -5.10 -13.04 -5.66
CA GLY A 52 -4.51 -13.59 -6.88
C GLY A 52 -4.54 -12.58 -8.03
N GLU A 53 -5.65 -11.84 -8.17
CA GLU A 53 -5.80 -10.83 -9.20
C GLU A 53 -4.90 -9.61 -8.94
N THR A 54 -4.81 -9.12 -7.70
CA THR A 54 -3.95 -7.96 -7.40
C THR A 54 -2.47 -8.25 -7.66
N ARG A 55 -2.02 -9.48 -7.37
CA ARG A 55 -0.66 -9.94 -7.71
C ARG A 55 -0.38 -9.91 -9.20
N HIS A 56 -1.36 -10.28 -10.04
CA HIS A 56 -1.19 -10.24 -11.50
C HIS A 56 -0.81 -8.84 -12.01
N TYR A 57 -1.29 -7.78 -11.33
CA TYR A 57 -1.02 -6.39 -11.66
C TYR A 57 0.10 -5.76 -10.82
N GLY A 58 0.76 -6.51 -9.93
CA GLY A 58 1.76 -5.97 -9.00
C GLY A 58 1.18 -4.98 -7.98
N ILE A 59 -0.11 -5.07 -7.69
CA ILE A 59 -0.82 -4.15 -6.78
C ILE A 59 -0.84 -4.76 -5.38
N PRO A 60 -0.32 -4.07 -4.36
CA PRO A 60 -0.42 -4.55 -2.99
C PRO A 60 -1.85 -4.40 -2.47
N ALA A 61 -2.33 -5.47 -1.83
CA ALA A 61 -3.61 -5.51 -1.14
C ALA A 61 -3.46 -5.03 0.31
N THR A 62 -4.18 -3.97 0.68
CA THR A 62 -4.26 -3.44 2.04
C THR A 62 -5.47 -4.04 2.75
N LEU A 63 -5.20 -4.79 3.81
CA LEU A 63 -6.23 -5.51 4.56
C LEU A 63 -6.71 -4.70 5.77
N ARG A 64 -8.03 -4.51 5.90
CA ARG A 64 -8.63 -3.86 7.07
C ARG A 64 -8.82 -4.85 8.22
N GLY A 65 -8.25 -4.49 9.36
CA GLY A 65 -8.68 -4.99 10.67
C GLY A 65 -8.04 -6.30 11.09
N MET A 66 -8.57 -6.81 12.21
CA MET A 66 -8.15 -8.04 12.86
C MET A 66 -9.29 -9.05 12.79
N VAL A 67 -8.99 -10.30 12.45
CA VAL A 67 -9.91 -11.44 12.64
C VAL A 67 -10.26 -11.52 14.12
N ASN A 68 -11.54 -11.38 14.46
CA ASN A 68 -12.04 -11.50 15.84
C ASN A 68 -11.34 -10.62 16.90
N ASN A 69 -10.80 -9.45 16.51
CA ASN A 69 -10.01 -8.58 17.39
C ASN A 69 -8.69 -9.22 17.89
N ASP A 70 -8.21 -10.26 17.21
CA ASP A 70 -7.01 -11.02 17.57
C ASP A 70 -5.94 -10.89 16.48
N LEU A 71 -4.83 -10.24 16.81
CA LEU A 71 -3.70 -10.04 15.91
C LEU A 71 -3.01 -11.35 15.50
N LYS A 72 -3.01 -12.36 16.37
CA LYS A 72 -2.36 -13.65 16.13
C LYS A 72 -3.17 -14.47 15.13
N THR A 73 -4.48 -14.54 15.31
CA THR A 73 -5.43 -15.19 14.39
C THR A 73 -5.44 -14.48 13.05
N THR A 74 -5.33 -13.15 13.06
CA THR A 74 -5.14 -12.34 11.85
C THR A 74 -3.84 -12.68 11.14
N ALA A 75 -2.72 -12.72 11.89
CA ALA A 75 -1.43 -13.09 11.35
C ALA A 75 -1.42 -14.53 10.82
N GLU A 76 -2.10 -15.47 11.48
CA GLU A 76 -2.24 -16.86 11.03
C GLU A 76 -3.13 -16.99 9.78
N ALA A 77 -4.22 -16.23 9.69
CA ALA A 77 -5.08 -16.18 8.51
C ALA A 77 -4.35 -15.54 7.33
N VAL A 78 -3.68 -14.40 7.54
CA VAL A 78 -2.80 -13.79 6.53
C VAL A 78 -1.69 -14.76 6.15
N LEU A 79 -0.99 -15.35 7.13
CA LEU A 79 0.09 -16.31 6.90
C LEU A 79 -0.39 -17.55 6.15
N SER A 80 -1.61 -18.03 6.39
CA SER A 80 -2.21 -19.14 5.64
C SER A 80 -2.62 -18.73 4.22
N LEU A 81 -3.04 -17.48 4.03
CA LEU A 81 -3.27 -16.90 2.70
C LEU A 81 -1.94 -16.62 1.94
N VAL A 82 -0.82 -16.46 2.65
CA VAL A 82 0.50 -16.16 2.08
C VAL A 82 1.51 -17.32 2.09
N LYS A 83 1.19 -18.47 2.68
CA LYS A 83 2.08 -19.64 2.80
C LYS A 83 2.46 -20.28 1.46
N ASP A 84 1.74 -19.96 0.39
CA ASP A 84 2.02 -20.42 -0.98
C ASP A 84 2.98 -19.48 -1.76
N GLY A 85 3.88 -18.75 -1.08
CA GLY A 85 4.93 -17.93 -1.71
C GLY A 85 4.58 -16.45 -1.90
N ALA A 86 3.87 -15.87 -0.94
CA ALA A 86 3.00 -14.72 -1.17
C ALA A 86 3.25 -13.51 -0.27
N THR A 87 4.50 -13.29 0.13
CA THR A 87 4.91 -12.05 0.81
C THR A 87 4.86 -10.83 -0.11
N ASP A 88 4.85 -11.04 -1.43
CA ASP A 88 4.72 -9.98 -2.44
C ASP A 88 3.24 -9.67 -2.68
N GLY A 89 2.72 -8.67 -1.97
CA GLY A 89 1.45 -8.04 -2.33
C GLY A 89 0.33 -8.06 -1.29
N VAL A 90 0.61 -8.38 -0.03
CA VAL A 90 -0.33 -8.08 1.07
C VAL A 90 0.35 -7.19 2.10
N GLN A 91 -0.26 -6.05 2.39
CA GLN A 91 0.19 -5.10 3.38
C GLN A 91 -0.90 -4.86 4.44
N ILE A 92 -0.47 -4.66 5.68
CA ILE A 92 -1.35 -4.30 6.80
C ILE A 92 -0.95 -2.88 7.21
N ASP A 93 -1.71 -1.89 6.74
CA ASP A 93 -1.54 -0.51 7.14
C ASP A 93 -2.93 0.13 7.39
N PRO A 94 -3.33 0.28 8.67
CA PRO A 94 -4.63 0.86 9.01
C PRO A 94 -4.72 2.35 8.67
N THR A 95 -3.60 3.04 8.50
CA THR A 95 -3.57 4.49 8.22
C THR A 95 -4.04 4.78 6.80
N LEU A 96 -3.79 3.87 5.84
CA LEU A 96 -4.19 4.03 4.44
C LEU A 96 -5.71 4.06 4.26
N PHE A 97 -6.46 3.31 5.08
CA PHE A 97 -7.94 3.36 5.04
C PHE A 97 -8.47 4.75 5.37
N SER A 98 -7.90 5.38 6.40
CA SER A 98 -8.25 6.74 6.78
C SER A 98 -7.75 7.76 5.77
N GLN A 99 -6.52 7.60 5.28
CA GLN A 99 -5.89 8.50 4.30
C GLN A 99 -6.71 8.63 3.01
N TYR A 100 -7.21 7.51 2.47
CA TYR A 100 -8.01 7.50 1.24
C TYR A 100 -9.52 7.49 1.50
N GLY A 101 -9.96 7.65 2.75
CA GLY A 101 -11.38 7.67 3.09
C GLY A 101 -12.14 6.39 2.70
N ILE A 102 -11.50 5.23 2.79
CA ILE A 102 -12.09 3.94 2.40
C ILE A 102 -13.00 3.44 3.52
N ARG A 103 -14.31 3.59 3.34
CA ARG A 103 -15.34 3.12 4.28
C ARG A 103 -15.92 1.76 3.93
N SER A 104 -15.91 1.42 2.64
CA SER A 104 -16.44 0.17 2.11
C SER A 104 -15.39 -0.52 1.24
N VAL A 105 -15.37 -1.85 1.32
CA VAL A 105 -14.49 -2.74 0.56
C VAL A 105 -15.30 -3.75 -0.25
N PRO A 106 -14.78 -4.30 -1.36
CA PRO A 106 -13.47 -3.98 -1.95
C PRO A 106 -13.41 -2.59 -2.60
N ALA A 107 -12.21 -2.02 -2.66
CA ALA A 107 -11.96 -0.76 -3.36
C ALA A 107 -10.54 -0.73 -3.96
N LEU A 108 -10.41 -0.17 -5.16
CA LEU A 108 -9.12 0.12 -5.79
C LEU A 108 -8.85 1.62 -5.66
N VAL A 109 -7.65 1.97 -5.22
CA VAL A 109 -7.11 3.33 -5.29
C VAL A 109 -5.98 3.34 -6.29
N VAL A 110 -6.00 4.27 -7.24
CA VAL A 110 -4.87 4.57 -8.13
C VAL A 110 -4.41 5.98 -7.79
N PHE A 111 -3.13 6.17 -7.50
CA PHE A 111 -2.59 7.45 -7.07
C PHE A 111 -1.43 7.89 -7.96
N CYS A 112 -1.26 9.20 -8.08
CA CYS A 112 -0.26 9.86 -8.91
C CYS A 112 0.09 11.22 -8.30
N SER A 113 1.00 11.96 -8.92
CA SER A 113 1.43 13.28 -8.44
C SER A 113 0.30 14.31 -8.32
N GLN A 114 -0.80 14.12 -9.05
CA GLN A 114 -1.95 15.02 -9.08
C GLN A 114 -3.00 14.71 -8.01
N GLY A 115 -2.97 13.51 -7.41
CA GLY A 115 -4.00 13.04 -6.49
C GLY A 115 -4.24 11.54 -6.58
N TYR A 116 -5.51 11.14 -6.50
CA TYR A 116 -5.90 9.73 -6.57
C TYR A 116 -7.34 9.56 -7.11
N ASP A 117 -7.55 8.45 -7.81
CA ASP A 117 -8.86 7.93 -8.21
C ASP A 117 -9.27 6.78 -7.29
N ILE A 118 -10.56 6.66 -6.99
CA ILE A 118 -11.12 5.55 -6.20
C ILE A 118 -12.23 4.85 -6.98
N ILE A 119 -12.04 3.55 -7.23
CA ILE A 119 -13.08 2.67 -7.74
C ILE A 119 -13.59 1.80 -6.60
N ARG A 120 -14.88 1.89 -6.30
CA ARG A 120 -15.54 1.12 -5.23
C ARG A 120 -16.41 0.02 -5.81
N GLY A 121 -16.53 -1.07 -5.07
CA GLY A 121 -17.43 -2.18 -5.39
C GLY A 121 -16.70 -3.40 -5.95
N ASN A 122 -17.45 -4.49 -6.09
CA ASN A 122 -16.93 -5.81 -6.47
C ASN A 122 -16.66 -5.91 -7.98
N LEU A 123 -15.75 -5.07 -8.48
CA LEU A 123 -15.19 -5.18 -9.82
C LEU A 123 -13.89 -5.97 -9.78
N ARG A 124 -13.62 -6.67 -10.88
CA ARG A 124 -12.28 -7.20 -11.14
C ARG A 124 -11.27 -6.06 -11.17
N VAL A 125 -10.06 -6.30 -10.66
CA VAL A 125 -8.97 -5.32 -10.62
C VAL A 125 -8.69 -4.76 -12.02
N GLY A 126 -8.63 -5.62 -13.04
CA GLY A 126 -8.44 -5.19 -14.43
C GLY A 126 -9.52 -4.21 -14.90
N GLN A 127 -10.80 -4.51 -14.62
CA GLN A 127 -11.92 -3.64 -14.98
C GLN A 127 -11.90 -2.31 -14.22
N ALA A 128 -11.47 -2.33 -12.96
CA ALA A 128 -11.32 -1.12 -12.18
C ALA A 128 -10.18 -0.24 -12.75
N LEU A 129 -9.06 -0.84 -13.15
CA LEU A 129 -7.98 -0.14 -13.83
C LEU A 129 -8.43 0.42 -15.20
N GLU A 130 -9.18 -0.34 -15.99
CA GLU A 130 -9.74 0.12 -17.27
C GLU A 130 -10.62 1.37 -17.09
N LYS A 131 -11.43 1.40 -16.03
CA LYS A 131 -12.24 2.59 -15.71
C LYS A 131 -11.37 3.82 -15.40
N VAL A 132 -10.32 3.65 -14.59
CA VAL A 132 -9.38 4.75 -14.31
C VAL A 132 -8.64 5.17 -15.57
N ALA A 133 -8.18 4.23 -16.39
CA ALA A 133 -7.51 4.49 -17.66
C ALA A 133 -8.41 5.29 -18.63
N ALA A 134 -9.70 4.99 -18.65
CA ALA A 134 -10.65 5.67 -19.52
C ALA A 134 -10.95 7.11 -19.08
N THR A 135 -11.25 7.33 -17.80
CA THR A 135 -11.86 8.59 -17.32
C THR A 135 -11.24 9.19 -16.06
N GLY A 136 -10.28 8.52 -15.42
CA GLY A 136 -9.66 8.98 -14.17
C GLY A 136 -8.53 9.97 -14.39
N ASP A 137 -8.18 10.69 -13.32
CA ASP A 137 -7.09 11.67 -13.33
C ASP A 137 -5.72 10.98 -13.42
N CYS A 138 -5.55 9.84 -12.73
CA CYS A 138 -4.36 9.00 -12.76
C CYS A 138 -4.37 7.93 -13.87
N ARG A 139 -5.07 8.20 -14.98
CA ARG A 139 -5.20 7.33 -16.17
C ARG A 139 -3.89 6.74 -16.69
N GLN A 140 -2.80 7.51 -16.71
CA GLN A 140 -1.50 7.02 -17.20
C GLN A 140 -0.96 5.88 -16.34
N VAL A 141 -1.06 6.02 -15.02
CA VAL A 141 -0.66 4.98 -14.06
C VAL A 141 -1.49 3.72 -14.27
N ALA A 142 -2.80 3.85 -14.49
CA ALA A 142 -3.66 2.72 -14.77
C ALA A 142 -3.30 2.02 -16.09
N HIS A 143 -2.96 2.75 -17.15
CA HIS A 143 -2.44 2.17 -18.39
C HIS A 143 -1.14 1.40 -18.17
N ASP A 144 -0.21 1.93 -17.38
CA ASP A 144 1.07 1.28 -17.10
C ASP A 144 0.87 -0.02 -16.28
N LEU A 145 -0.03 -0.01 -15.29
CA LEU A 145 -0.40 -1.19 -14.53
C LEU A 145 -1.06 -2.26 -15.41
N LEU A 146 -1.99 -1.87 -16.30
CA LEU A 146 -2.61 -2.78 -17.27
C LEU A 146 -1.60 -3.38 -18.25
N ALA A 147 -0.56 -2.63 -18.62
CA ALA A 147 0.51 -3.08 -19.49
C ALA A 147 1.58 -3.95 -18.78
N GLY A 148 1.44 -4.19 -17.46
CA GLY A 148 2.42 -4.94 -16.67
C GLY A 148 3.71 -4.16 -16.40
N LYS A 149 3.70 -2.82 -16.52
CA LYS A 149 4.82 -1.93 -16.20
C LYS A 149 4.78 -1.43 -14.75
N GLY A 150 3.95 -2.04 -13.90
CA GLY A 150 3.88 -1.73 -12.47
C GLY A 150 5.28 -1.77 -11.87
N ASP A 151 5.65 -0.66 -11.22
CA ASP A 151 6.98 -0.30 -10.74
C ASP A 151 7.89 -1.52 -10.46
N SER A 152 8.75 -1.80 -11.43
CA SER A 152 9.85 -2.74 -11.27
C SER A 152 10.92 -2.03 -10.44
N GLY A 153 10.69 -1.94 -9.13
CA GLY A 153 11.69 -1.50 -8.17
C GLY A 153 12.92 -2.41 -8.28
N LYS A 154 13.90 -1.95 -9.04
CA LYS A 154 15.27 -2.46 -9.06
C LYS A 154 16.10 -1.74 -8.01
#